data_AF-A0A2L0F1F4-F1
#
_entry.id   AF-A0A2L0F1F4-F1
#
_cell.length_a   1.000
_cell.length_b   1.000
_cell.length_c   1.000
_cell.angle_alpha   90.00
_cell.angle_beta   90.00
_cell.angle_gamma   90.00
#
_symmetry.space_group_name_H-M   'P 1'
#
loop_
_entity.id
_entity.type
_entity.pdbx_description
1 polymer ?
#
loop_
_entity_poly.entity_id
_entity_poly.type
_entity_poly.pdbx_seq_one_letter_code
_entity_poly.pdbx_strand_id
1 'polypeptide(L)'
;MNVRLVAGLFVLALSTAAGCGDDGGQGGEGGDGGAGGIDGTGTGTGTGTGTGGSGGAEPTGTGGTGGTGGAEPTGTGGTGGSGGAEPTGTGGAGGGTGGTGGAEPTGTGGSGGAEPTGTGGAGGGTGGTGGAEPTGTGGAGGAGGTGGGTGDLYGTCASDDECTGDVCLSEAESGYPSGLCSNFCEPAGEPTPGGDCGGGVCLDMFDGLGACLPLCSTSADCRDGYTCADIGGEITACIPGCTSDAQCPDRGACDTATGLCEYRENCTNGADDDDDGDYDCADDDCIATCTSLLATACADATPVATPVASTTVTGDTREGTSVTHSTCSTNDAREQIHLYTPPAGQSGTLIVELESPTDQAVYARSTCTDSETEIDCSDANAPRGDEPDRERIRVEVSDGQAVPIFVDAYRAAFAGPYTLTFTFYPPAVCGDGTISPEEQCDDGNDVGGDGCSSTCAVEPAAVCAGAAELTLGINRGDVSTGTVLFEGICVEGVDLPEAVHTFTPPSDGTLTLVLSAETDLGLYARSTCLDDESELACVDDEFGGVDELLVLDVTGGEPVFVFVDTYATEFNAGPYTLDVSFEPAP
;
A
#
# COMPACT_ATOMS: atom_id res chain seq x y z
N MET A 1 -9.60 4.03 28.30
CA MET A 1 -11.03 4.28 28.57
C MET A 1 -11.84 3.85 27.35
N ASN A 2 -13.15 3.58 27.45
CA ASN A 2 -14.12 3.55 26.32
C ASN A 2 -15.51 3.06 26.80
N VAL A 3 -16.41 3.97 27.17
CA VAL A 3 -17.78 3.62 27.58
C VAL A 3 -18.73 3.79 26.39
N ARG A 4 -19.06 2.68 25.72
CA ARG A 4 -20.08 2.65 24.66
C ARG A 4 -21.47 2.91 25.24
N LEU A 5 -21.95 4.16 25.16
CA LEU A 5 -23.35 4.49 25.45
C LEU A 5 -24.27 3.96 24.33
N VAL A 6 -24.96 2.84 24.59
CA VAL A 6 -25.92 2.26 23.62
C VAL A 6 -27.25 3.03 23.68
N ALA A 7 -27.32 4.16 22.99
CA ALA A 7 -28.53 4.95 22.82
C ALA A 7 -29.42 4.40 21.68
N GLY A 8 -30.24 3.40 21.98
CA GLY A 8 -31.22 2.87 21.01
C GLY A 8 -32.51 3.70 20.97
N LEU A 9 -32.75 4.45 19.88
CA LEU A 9 -34.07 5.05 19.62
C LEU A 9 -34.60 4.77 18.22
N PHE A 10 -35.65 3.94 18.15
CA PHE A 10 -36.43 3.66 16.96
C PHE A 10 -37.27 4.89 16.55
N VAL A 11 -37.03 5.48 15.37
CA VAL A 11 -38.02 6.34 14.70
C VAL A 11 -38.26 5.83 13.28
N LEU A 12 -39.53 5.49 13.02
CA LEU A 12 -40.00 4.90 11.77
C LEU A 12 -40.24 6.00 10.72
N ALA A 13 -39.52 5.97 9.59
CA ALA A 13 -39.83 6.77 8.41
C ALA A 13 -39.96 5.87 7.17
N LEU A 14 -41.08 5.98 6.47
CA LEU A 14 -41.49 5.06 5.40
C LEU A 14 -41.17 5.62 4.01
N SER A 15 -40.56 4.79 3.15
CA SER A 15 -40.60 4.85 1.67
C SER A 15 -39.89 6.05 1.00
N THR A 16 -39.33 5.94 -0.21
CA THR A 16 -39.49 4.93 -1.27
C THR A 16 -38.17 4.54 -1.94
N ALA A 17 -37.94 3.24 -2.15
CA ALA A 17 -37.02 2.74 -3.17
C ALA A 17 -37.77 1.72 -4.06
N ALA A 18 -37.68 1.91 -5.38
CA ALA A 18 -37.93 0.84 -6.35
C ALA A 18 -36.56 0.20 -6.67
N GLY A 19 -36.44 -1.08 -7.01
CA GLY A 19 -37.48 -2.10 -7.16
C GLY A 19 -37.04 -3.10 -8.22
N CYS A 20 -36.43 -4.21 -7.79
CA CYS A 20 -36.13 -5.37 -8.63
C CYS A 20 -36.93 -6.57 -8.11
N GLY A 21 -37.53 -7.33 -9.04
CA GLY A 21 -38.51 -8.36 -8.72
C GLY A 21 -37.89 -9.69 -8.29
N ASP A 22 -38.62 -10.38 -7.42
CA ASP A 22 -38.37 -11.73 -6.95
C ASP A 22 -39.40 -12.70 -7.58
N ASP A 23 -38.94 -13.87 -7.97
CA ASP A 23 -39.69 -15.06 -8.42
C ASP A 23 -38.62 -16.16 -8.56
N GLY A 24 -38.46 -17.16 -7.70
CA GLY A 24 -39.37 -17.73 -6.71
C GLY A 24 -39.52 -19.24 -6.99
N GLY A 25 -38.92 -20.11 -6.16
CA GLY A 25 -39.00 -21.57 -6.38
C GLY A 25 -38.22 -22.41 -5.36
N GLN A 26 -38.90 -23.31 -4.66
CA GLN A 26 -38.37 -24.09 -3.54
C GLN A 26 -37.95 -25.53 -3.92
N GLY A 27 -37.02 -26.09 -3.13
CA GLY A 27 -36.79 -27.54 -2.97
C GLY A 27 -35.67 -28.10 -3.85
N GLY A 28 -34.82 -29.03 -3.40
CA GLY A 28 -34.73 -29.70 -2.09
C GLY A 28 -34.36 -31.17 -2.25
N GLU A 29 -33.29 -31.62 -1.56
CA GLU A 29 -32.80 -33.02 -1.47
C GLU A 29 -32.39 -33.64 -2.84
N GLY A 30 -31.20 -34.22 -3.05
CA GLY A 30 -30.43 -35.12 -2.20
C GLY A 30 -30.53 -36.55 -2.77
N GLY A 31 -29.43 -37.13 -3.28
CA GLY A 31 -29.45 -38.51 -3.79
C GLY A 31 -28.36 -38.85 -4.81
N ASP A 32 -27.29 -39.47 -4.33
CA ASP A 32 -26.22 -40.05 -5.14
C ASP A 32 -26.52 -41.49 -5.57
N GLY A 33 -25.92 -41.94 -6.68
CA GLY A 33 -25.69 -43.35 -7.00
C GLY A 33 -26.56 -44.01 -8.08
N GLY A 34 -25.91 -44.78 -8.96
CA GLY A 34 -26.50 -46.00 -9.55
C GLY A 34 -26.38 -46.18 -11.06
N ALA A 35 -25.28 -46.77 -11.52
CA ALA A 35 -25.14 -47.23 -12.90
C ALA A 35 -26.06 -48.43 -13.25
N GLY A 36 -26.48 -48.51 -14.53
CA GLY A 36 -27.19 -49.67 -15.08
C GLY A 36 -27.47 -49.51 -16.58
N GLY A 37 -26.80 -50.30 -17.43
CA GLY A 37 -26.87 -50.16 -18.89
C GLY A 37 -27.71 -51.22 -19.62
N ILE A 38 -27.30 -51.44 -20.88
CA ILE A 38 -27.61 -52.50 -21.87
C ILE A 38 -28.97 -52.54 -22.63
N ASP A 39 -28.79 -52.33 -23.95
CA ASP A 39 -29.38 -53.03 -25.12
C ASP A 39 -30.73 -52.56 -25.72
N GLY A 40 -30.87 -52.68 -27.06
CA GLY A 40 -32.16 -52.48 -27.75
C GLY A 40 -32.19 -51.84 -29.15
N THR A 41 -31.42 -52.36 -30.11
CA THR A 41 -31.48 -52.09 -31.58
C THR A 41 -32.85 -51.70 -32.22
N GLY A 42 -32.88 -50.87 -33.30
CA GLY A 42 -34.11 -50.72 -34.12
C GLY A 42 -34.21 -49.68 -35.26
N THR A 43 -33.50 -49.87 -36.38
CA THR A 43 -33.87 -49.56 -37.80
C THR A 43 -35.00 -48.55 -38.17
N GLY A 44 -34.78 -47.64 -39.16
CA GLY A 44 -35.91 -46.94 -39.81
C GLY A 44 -35.67 -45.87 -40.90
N THR A 45 -35.07 -46.24 -42.05
CA THR A 45 -35.16 -45.60 -43.40
C THR A 45 -35.92 -44.27 -43.65
N GLY A 46 -35.30 -43.32 -44.37
CA GLY A 46 -35.99 -42.18 -45.01
C GLY A 46 -35.19 -41.50 -46.14
N THR A 47 -35.57 -41.71 -47.40
CA THR A 47 -34.87 -41.23 -48.61
C THR A 47 -35.13 -39.76 -48.97
N GLY A 48 -34.14 -39.03 -49.47
CA GLY A 48 -34.32 -37.73 -50.15
C GLY A 48 -33.13 -37.35 -51.05
N THR A 49 -33.36 -37.28 -52.36
CA THR A 49 -32.31 -37.07 -53.39
C THR A 49 -32.14 -35.60 -53.80
N GLY A 50 -30.91 -35.15 -54.04
CA GLY A 50 -30.62 -33.87 -54.72
C GLY A 50 -29.15 -33.73 -55.12
N THR A 51 -28.84 -33.67 -56.42
CA THR A 51 -27.48 -33.75 -56.98
C THR A 51 -27.02 -32.46 -57.67
N GLY A 52 -25.72 -32.15 -57.56
CA GLY A 52 -24.97 -31.25 -58.45
C GLY A 52 -24.72 -29.85 -57.89
N GLY A 53 -23.58 -29.21 -58.14
CA GLY A 53 -22.39 -29.68 -58.85
C GLY A 53 -21.31 -28.59 -59.00
N SER A 54 -20.05 -29.02 -58.92
CA SER A 54 -18.79 -28.36 -59.34
C SER A 54 -18.80 -27.01 -60.07
N GLY A 55 -17.83 -26.14 -59.73
CA GLY A 55 -17.22 -25.20 -60.67
C GLY A 55 -16.82 -23.86 -60.05
N GLY A 56 -15.52 -23.61 -59.88
CA GLY A 56 -15.00 -22.31 -59.44
C GLY A 56 -14.52 -21.43 -60.60
N ALA A 57 -14.00 -20.25 -60.27
CA ALA A 57 -13.01 -19.52 -61.08
C ALA A 57 -12.40 -18.39 -60.24
N GLU A 58 -11.08 -18.16 -60.39
CA GLU A 58 -10.48 -16.84 -60.17
C GLU A 58 -11.13 -15.79 -61.10
N PRO A 59 -10.79 -14.50 -60.89
CA PRO A 59 -10.04 -13.89 -61.98
C PRO A 59 -8.77 -13.16 -61.52
N THR A 60 -7.63 -13.61 -62.04
CA THR A 60 -6.44 -12.77 -62.17
C THR A 60 -6.70 -11.66 -63.20
N GLY A 61 -6.27 -10.43 -62.90
CA GLY A 61 -6.45 -9.25 -63.77
C GLY A 61 -5.27 -8.28 -63.65
N THR A 62 -4.45 -8.21 -64.69
CA THR A 62 -3.18 -7.45 -64.71
C THR A 62 -3.24 -6.16 -65.53
N GLY A 63 -2.50 -5.15 -65.09
CA GLY A 63 -1.81 -4.17 -65.96
C GLY A 63 -2.46 -2.79 -66.13
N GLY A 64 -1.64 -1.73 -66.03
CA GLY A 64 -2.06 -0.36 -66.38
C GLY A 64 -1.12 0.76 -65.91
N THR A 65 -0.02 0.99 -66.63
CA THR A 65 0.92 2.11 -66.39
C THR A 65 0.40 3.47 -66.84
N GLY A 66 0.72 4.56 -66.13
CA GLY A 66 0.57 5.94 -66.63
C GLY A 66 0.99 6.97 -65.57
N GLY A 67 1.76 8.00 -65.93
CA GLY A 67 2.35 8.94 -64.95
C GLY A 67 2.27 10.43 -65.30
N THR A 68 2.98 11.20 -64.47
CA THR A 68 3.48 12.60 -64.58
C THR A 68 2.56 13.81 -64.30
N GLY A 69 3.11 14.71 -63.46
CA GLY A 69 2.78 16.16 -63.34
C GLY A 69 1.70 16.52 -62.30
N GLY A 70 1.89 17.41 -61.32
CA GLY A 70 3.05 18.23 -60.92
C GLY A 70 2.75 19.74 -60.87
N ALA A 71 2.91 20.40 -59.70
CA ALA A 71 3.13 21.85 -59.55
C ALA A 71 3.42 22.27 -58.09
N GLU A 72 4.53 23.00 -57.88
CA GLU A 72 4.73 23.94 -56.75
C GLU A 72 3.75 25.13 -56.81
N PRO A 73 3.74 25.98 -55.78
CA PRO A 73 4.18 27.36 -56.07
C PRO A 73 5.31 27.90 -55.15
N THR A 74 6.16 28.71 -55.78
CA THR A 74 7.47 29.21 -55.33
C THR A 74 7.47 30.57 -54.60
N GLY A 75 8.56 30.87 -53.86
CA GLY A 75 9.20 32.20 -53.79
C GLY A 75 9.24 32.88 -52.40
N THR A 76 10.20 33.73 -51.99
CA THR A 76 11.50 34.24 -52.53
C THR A 76 12.27 34.94 -51.36
N GLY A 77 13.59 35.18 -51.33
CA GLY A 77 14.70 34.88 -52.26
C GLY A 77 15.78 36.00 -52.32
N GLY A 78 17.00 35.78 -51.82
CA GLY A 78 18.12 36.77 -51.81
C GLY A 78 19.32 36.36 -50.93
N THR A 79 20.38 35.72 -51.44
CA THR A 79 21.64 36.28 -52.01
C THR A 79 22.71 36.80 -51.04
N GLY A 80 23.85 36.08 -50.97
CA GLY A 80 25.19 36.68 -51.21
C GLY A 80 26.22 36.72 -50.06
N GLY A 81 27.48 36.40 -50.39
CA GLY A 81 28.65 37.02 -49.75
C GLY A 81 29.63 36.09 -49.02
N SER A 82 30.73 35.74 -49.68
CA SER A 82 31.93 35.15 -49.05
C SER A 82 32.88 36.23 -48.50
N GLY A 83 33.51 36.00 -47.35
CA GLY A 83 34.64 36.80 -46.89
C GLY A 83 35.21 36.30 -45.56
N GLY A 84 36.50 35.97 -45.52
CA GLY A 84 37.20 35.57 -44.29
C GLY A 84 38.21 36.61 -43.84
N ALA A 85 38.58 36.58 -42.56
CA ALA A 85 39.81 37.17 -42.03
C ALA A 85 40.16 36.55 -40.67
N GLU A 86 41.42 36.14 -40.52
CA GLU A 86 42.13 36.05 -39.24
C GLU A 86 42.35 37.49 -38.69
N PRO A 87 42.72 37.71 -37.41
CA PRO A 87 44.14 37.59 -37.09
C PRO A 87 44.54 37.24 -35.62
N THR A 88 45.79 36.78 -35.51
CA THR A 88 46.75 36.99 -34.39
C THR A 88 46.50 36.33 -33.02
N GLY A 89 47.51 35.59 -32.57
CA GLY A 89 47.77 35.29 -31.16
C GLY A 89 49.17 35.73 -30.70
N THR A 90 49.37 35.67 -29.38
CA THR A 90 50.64 35.72 -28.61
C THR A 90 50.35 35.04 -27.26
N GLY A 91 51.25 34.37 -26.53
CA GLY A 91 52.65 33.98 -26.78
C GLY A 91 53.41 33.78 -25.46
N GLY A 92 54.08 32.62 -25.26
CA GLY A 92 54.90 32.30 -24.07
C GLY A 92 54.21 31.30 -23.11
N ALA A 93 54.58 30.02 -22.93
CA ALA A 93 55.84 29.25 -23.03
C ALA A 93 56.74 29.27 -21.77
N GLY A 94 57.00 28.09 -21.19
CA GLY A 94 58.21 27.83 -20.38
C GLY A 94 58.07 26.84 -19.22
N GLY A 95 58.80 25.71 -19.28
CA GLY A 95 59.24 24.96 -18.09
C GLY A 95 58.61 23.58 -17.88
N GLY A 96 59.36 22.52 -18.17
CA GLY A 96 58.99 21.14 -17.83
C GLY A 96 60.03 20.43 -16.94
N THR A 97 59.96 19.10 -16.91
CA THR A 97 60.68 18.15 -16.03
C THR A 97 60.12 18.08 -14.60
N GLY A 98 59.96 16.92 -13.96
CA GLY A 98 60.15 15.53 -14.39
C GLY A 98 60.44 14.58 -13.22
N GLY A 99 60.11 13.28 -13.34
CA GLY A 99 60.47 12.23 -12.35
C GLY A 99 59.38 11.96 -11.29
N THR A 100 58.57 10.90 -11.39
CA THR A 100 58.83 9.47 -11.07
C THR A 100 58.60 9.08 -9.60
N GLY A 101 57.45 8.44 -9.34
CA GLY A 101 57.38 7.11 -8.72
C GLY A 101 57.36 6.99 -7.18
N GLY A 102 56.45 6.15 -6.67
CA GLY A 102 56.73 5.33 -5.49
C GLY A 102 55.68 5.30 -4.37
N ALA A 103 54.82 4.27 -4.43
CA ALA A 103 54.34 3.45 -3.30
C ALA A 103 53.47 4.06 -2.16
N GLU A 104 52.38 3.35 -1.86
CA GLU A 104 51.80 3.23 -0.51
C GLU A 104 52.87 2.78 0.51
N PRO A 105 52.67 3.04 1.82
CA PRO A 105 52.04 1.99 2.64
C PRO A 105 51.14 2.48 3.80
N THR A 106 50.09 1.69 4.09
CA THR A 106 49.54 1.30 5.40
C THR A 106 49.80 2.18 6.65
N GLY A 107 48.75 2.47 7.45
CA GLY A 107 48.94 2.72 8.89
C GLY A 107 47.80 3.46 9.61
N THR A 108 47.04 2.74 10.42
CA THR A 108 46.04 3.27 11.38
C THR A 108 46.61 4.25 12.42
N GLY A 109 45.84 5.27 12.83
CA GLY A 109 46.19 6.10 14.00
C GLY A 109 45.07 7.06 14.48
N GLY A 110 45.00 7.28 15.80
CA GLY A 110 44.10 8.25 16.47
C GLY A 110 42.85 7.59 17.08
N SER A 111 42.74 7.23 18.37
CA SER A 111 42.87 8.04 19.61
C SER A 111 42.28 9.45 19.45
N GLY A 112 41.20 9.87 20.09
CA GLY A 112 40.62 9.41 21.36
C GLY A 112 41.07 10.30 22.51
N GLY A 113 40.23 11.26 22.91
CA GLY A 113 40.49 12.10 24.10
C GLY A 113 39.79 13.47 24.14
N ALA A 114 39.01 13.65 25.22
CA ALA A 114 38.68 14.90 25.93
C ALA A 114 37.46 15.74 25.51
N GLU A 115 36.40 15.64 26.32
CA GLU A 115 35.49 16.74 26.65
C GLU A 115 36.20 17.89 27.38
N PRO A 116 35.51 19.04 27.52
CA PRO A 116 35.61 19.89 28.70
C PRO A 116 34.25 20.09 29.41
N THR A 117 34.05 19.31 30.48
CA THR A 117 33.59 19.77 31.81
C THR A 117 32.36 20.68 31.96
N GLY A 118 31.43 20.25 32.84
CA GLY A 118 31.21 21.05 34.05
C GLY A 118 29.86 20.99 34.77
N THR A 119 29.61 19.95 35.57
CA THR A 119 28.69 20.04 36.72
C THR A 119 29.20 19.26 37.93
N GLY A 120 28.96 19.80 39.12
CA GLY A 120 29.13 19.12 40.40
C GLY A 120 28.11 19.67 41.40
N GLY A 121 27.67 18.92 42.42
CA GLY A 121 27.97 17.50 42.65
C GLY A 121 27.39 16.96 43.96
N ALA A 122 27.46 15.62 44.07
CA ALA A 122 27.54 14.78 45.27
C ALA A 122 26.53 14.93 46.44
N GLY A 123 25.80 13.82 46.68
CA GLY A 123 25.21 13.45 47.97
C GLY A 123 23.79 12.89 47.81
N GLY A 124 23.47 11.61 48.02
CA GLY A 124 24.25 10.49 48.56
C GLY A 124 23.44 9.78 49.65
N GLY A 125 22.77 8.67 49.31
CA GLY A 125 21.92 7.92 50.25
C GLY A 125 21.44 6.60 49.65
N THR A 126 21.56 5.50 50.39
CA THR A 126 21.43 4.13 49.88
C THR A 126 20.09 3.47 50.21
N GLY A 127 19.45 2.87 49.19
CA GLY A 127 18.95 1.49 49.16
C GLY A 127 17.88 0.99 50.16
N GLY A 128 16.94 0.20 49.65
CA GLY A 128 16.09 -0.67 50.48
C GLY A 128 14.76 -1.05 49.81
N THR A 129 14.71 -2.21 49.17
CA THR A 129 13.45 -2.83 48.73
C THR A 129 12.71 -3.45 49.91
N GLY A 130 11.37 -3.38 49.91
CA GLY A 130 10.54 -4.08 50.89
C GLY A 130 9.06 -3.78 50.71
N GLY A 131 8.33 -4.70 50.08
CA GLY A 131 6.87 -4.61 50.00
C GLY A 131 6.17 -5.09 51.28
N ALA A 132 4.99 -4.55 51.55
CA ALA A 132 4.00 -5.12 52.44
C ALA A 132 2.61 -4.56 52.10
N GLU A 133 1.63 -5.43 51.89
CA GLU A 133 0.23 -5.07 52.09
C GLU A 133 -0.02 -4.73 53.57
N PRO A 134 -1.09 -3.98 53.85
CA PRO A 134 -1.85 -4.17 55.08
C PRO A 134 -3.32 -4.50 54.79
N THR A 135 -3.70 -5.72 55.19
CA THR A 135 -5.10 -6.07 55.40
C THR A 135 -5.67 -5.37 56.64
N GLY A 136 -6.93 -4.91 56.56
CA GLY A 136 -7.87 -5.11 57.66
C GLY A 136 -8.22 -3.95 58.62
N THR A 137 -9.50 -3.59 58.59
CA THR A 137 -10.39 -3.30 59.74
C THR A 137 -10.20 -2.02 60.58
N GLY A 138 -11.01 -1.01 60.22
CA GLY A 138 -12.02 -0.34 61.09
C GLY A 138 -11.70 0.07 62.53
N GLY A 139 -11.83 1.37 62.84
CA GLY A 139 -11.82 1.88 64.21
C GLY A 139 -11.96 3.40 64.34
N ALA A 140 -13.19 3.86 64.55
CA ALA A 140 -13.62 5.26 64.67
C ALA A 140 -12.74 6.25 65.49
N GLY A 141 -12.68 7.49 65.01
CA GLY A 141 -12.74 8.69 65.88
C GLY A 141 -11.42 9.36 66.25
N GLY A 142 -10.94 10.28 65.42
CA GLY A 142 -9.82 11.18 65.74
C GLY A 142 -9.87 12.49 64.97
N ALA A 143 -10.56 13.51 65.52
CA ALA A 143 -10.55 14.85 64.94
C ALA A 143 -9.20 15.54 65.20
N GLY A 144 -8.53 16.07 64.16
CA GLY A 144 -7.28 16.79 64.35
C GLY A 144 -6.37 17.01 63.14
N GLY A 145 -6.92 17.25 61.94
CA GLY A 145 -6.14 17.68 60.77
C GLY A 145 -6.84 18.84 60.07
N THR A 146 -6.29 20.05 60.16
CA THR A 146 -6.87 21.25 59.52
C THR A 146 -6.21 21.53 58.17
N GLY A 147 -6.53 20.70 57.18
CA GLY A 147 -6.59 21.12 55.77
C GLY A 147 -8.05 21.48 55.51
N GLY A 148 -8.32 22.74 55.16
CA GLY A 148 -9.68 23.23 54.97
C GLY A 148 -10.10 23.14 53.52
N GLY A 149 -10.56 21.97 53.08
CA GLY A 149 -11.36 21.86 51.85
C GLY A 149 -12.60 22.75 52.00
N THR A 150 -12.83 23.63 51.02
CA THR A 150 -13.99 24.55 51.00
C THR A 150 -15.01 24.17 49.94
N GLY A 151 -14.81 23.05 49.24
CA GLY A 151 -15.78 22.50 48.29
C GLY A 151 -16.96 21.88 49.03
N ASP A 152 -18.12 22.54 48.95
CA ASP A 152 -19.41 21.90 49.21
C ASP A 152 -19.64 20.76 48.18
N LEU A 153 -20.49 19.79 48.51
CA LEU A 153 -20.89 18.73 47.58
C LEU A 153 -21.48 19.36 46.30
N TYR A 154 -21.04 18.89 45.13
CA TYR A 154 -21.30 19.45 43.80
C TYR A 154 -20.61 20.80 43.48
N GLY A 155 -19.68 21.24 44.33
CA GLY A 155 -18.77 22.35 44.07
C GLY A 155 -17.70 22.05 43.02
N THR A 156 -16.89 23.06 42.70
CA THR A 156 -15.67 22.95 41.90
C THR A 156 -14.53 22.34 42.71
N CYS A 157 -13.63 21.60 42.05
CA CYS A 157 -12.41 21.07 42.67
C CYS A 157 -11.33 20.81 41.63
N ALA A 158 -10.06 20.94 42.03
CA ALA A 158 -8.90 20.46 41.27
C ALA A 158 -8.37 19.11 41.78
N SER A 159 -8.72 18.71 43.00
CA SER A 159 -8.29 17.44 43.61
C SER A 159 -9.20 17.04 44.80
N ASP A 160 -9.12 15.77 45.21
CA ASP A 160 -9.92 15.21 46.33
C ASP A 160 -9.84 16.02 47.63
N ASP A 161 -8.65 16.52 47.98
CA ASP A 161 -8.37 17.29 49.21
C ASP A 161 -9.18 18.60 49.31
N GLU A 162 -9.74 19.10 48.21
CA GLU A 162 -10.57 20.32 48.18
C GLU A 162 -12.03 20.07 48.55
N CYS A 163 -12.48 18.82 48.45
CA CYS A 163 -13.87 18.42 48.65
C CYS A 163 -14.16 18.10 50.12
N THR A 164 -15.37 18.45 50.56
CA THR A 164 -15.94 17.92 51.83
C THR A 164 -16.49 16.49 51.66
N GLY A 165 -16.57 16.02 50.41
CA GLY A 165 -16.91 14.65 50.02
C GLY A 165 -15.68 13.76 49.87
N ASP A 166 -15.88 12.57 49.29
CA ASP A 166 -14.83 11.54 49.19
C ASP A 166 -14.00 11.59 47.90
N VAL A 167 -14.47 12.24 46.83
CA VAL A 167 -13.80 12.26 45.52
C VAL A 167 -14.07 13.54 44.74
N CYS A 168 -13.05 14.03 44.03
CA CYS A 168 -13.16 15.03 42.98
C CYS A 168 -13.19 14.31 41.63
N LEU A 169 -14.29 14.45 40.87
CA LEU A 169 -14.24 14.19 39.44
C LEU A 169 -13.50 15.38 38.81
N SER A 170 -12.18 15.34 38.79
CA SER A 170 -11.34 16.49 38.41
C SER A 170 -11.32 16.70 36.90
N GLU A 171 -11.05 17.94 36.46
CA GLU A 171 -10.89 18.21 35.02
C GLU A 171 -9.66 17.46 34.48
N ALA A 172 -8.53 17.55 35.17
CA ALA A 172 -7.26 16.92 34.77
C ALA A 172 -7.36 15.38 34.59
N GLU A 173 -8.04 14.67 35.49
CA GLU A 173 -8.06 13.20 35.50
C GLU A 173 -9.31 12.60 34.83
N SER A 174 -10.44 13.32 34.81
CA SER A 174 -11.72 12.79 34.34
C SER A 174 -12.45 13.64 33.29
N GLY A 175 -11.87 14.78 32.89
CA GLY A 175 -12.46 15.69 31.91
C GLY A 175 -13.69 16.47 32.42
N TYR A 176 -14.01 16.40 33.70
CA TYR A 176 -15.17 17.10 34.27
C TYR A 176 -14.89 18.62 34.35
N PRO A 177 -15.64 19.50 33.64
CA PRO A 177 -15.28 20.92 33.52
C PRO A 177 -15.17 21.64 34.86
N SER A 178 -14.01 22.22 35.17
CA SER A 178 -13.63 22.83 36.46
C SER A 178 -13.84 21.92 37.70
N GLY A 179 -13.88 20.60 37.47
CA GLY A 179 -14.06 19.51 38.42
C GLY A 179 -15.35 19.49 39.25
N LEU A 180 -15.82 18.32 39.66
CA LEU A 180 -17.05 18.14 40.44
C LEU A 180 -16.78 17.40 41.76
N CYS A 181 -16.95 18.10 42.89
CA CYS A 181 -16.91 17.45 44.20
C CYS A 181 -18.08 16.48 44.33
N SER A 182 -17.77 15.23 44.64
CA SER A 182 -18.71 14.14 44.76
C SER A 182 -18.46 13.31 46.02
N ASN A 183 -19.38 12.40 46.31
CA ASN A 183 -19.22 11.34 47.29
C ASN A 183 -19.19 10.00 46.55
N PHE A 184 -18.49 9.02 47.11
CA PHE A 184 -18.71 7.65 46.70
C PHE A 184 -20.08 7.17 47.17
N CYS A 185 -20.70 6.31 46.38
CA CYS A 185 -21.99 5.70 46.67
C CYS A 185 -22.04 4.26 46.18
N GLU A 186 -22.85 3.42 46.81
CA GLU A 186 -23.11 2.05 46.31
C GLU A 186 -24.17 2.14 45.19
N PRO A 187 -23.82 1.83 43.92
CA PRO A 187 -24.78 1.91 42.83
C PRO A 187 -25.85 0.82 42.98
N ALA A 188 -27.11 1.24 42.99
CA ALA A 188 -28.24 0.33 42.83
C ALA A 188 -28.40 -0.04 41.34
N GLY A 189 -29.02 -1.18 41.05
CA GLY A 189 -29.24 -1.64 39.67
C GLY A 189 -30.16 -0.77 38.81
N GLU A 190 -30.74 0.29 39.39
CA GLU A 190 -31.43 1.39 38.71
C GLU A 190 -31.04 2.68 39.47
N PRO A 191 -30.80 3.82 38.80
CA PRO A 191 -30.51 5.07 39.48
C PRO A 191 -31.68 5.47 40.41
N THR A 192 -31.38 5.75 41.68
CA THR A 192 -32.41 6.18 42.66
C THR A 192 -32.05 7.54 43.28
N PRO A 193 -32.89 8.57 43.12
CA PRO A 193 -32.73 9.86 43.80
C PRO A 193 -32.62 9.75 45.34
N GLY A 194 -31.62 10.41 45.91
CA GLY A 194 -31.37 10.47 47.35
C GLY A 194 -30.20 9.59 47.82
N GLY A 195 -30.36 8.93 48.97
CA GLY A 195 -29.28 8.16 49.60
C GLY A 195 -28.13 9.04 50.09
N ASP A 196 -26.91 8.50 50.01
CA ASP A 196 -25.67 9.16 50.45
C ASP A 196 -25.26 10.35 49.56
N CYS A 197 -25.91 10.51 48.40
CA CYS A 197 -25.75 11.63 47.49
C CYS A 197 -26.48 12.92 47.92
N GLY A 198 -26.98 13.04 49.16
CA GLY A 198 -27.43 14.32 49.73
C GLY A 198 -28.60 15.02 49.01
N GLY A 199 -29.29 14.34 48.09
CA GLY A 199 -30.33 14.91 47.22
C GLY A 199 -30.05 14.79 45.72
N GLY A 200 -28.87 14.33 45.32
CA GLY A 200 -28.56 13.92 43.95
C GLY A 200 -28.89 12.45 43.65
N VAL A 201 -28.15 11.86 42.72
CA VAL A 201 -28.28 10.48 42.24
C VAL A 201 -26.92 9.80 42.16
N CYS A 202 -26.88 8.49 42.44
CA CYS A 202 -25.68 7.67 42.28
C CYS A 202 -25.61 7.07 40.87
N LEU A 203 -24.46 7.22 40.20
CA LEU A 203 -24.14 6.52 38.95
C LEU A 203 -22.95 5.59 39.17
N ASP A 204 -23.02 4.38 38.63
CA ASP A 204 -21.87 3.46 38.58
C ASP A 204 -20.83 4.00 37.59
N MET A 205 -19.64 4.37 38.08
CA MET A 205 -18.59 5.01 37.29
C MET A 205 -17.23 4.30 37.41
N PHE A 206 -17.10 3.38 38.37
CA PHE A 206 -15.83 2.73 38.72
C PHE A 206 -16.03 1.22 38.99
N ASP A 207 -16.68 0.52 38.05
CA ASP A 207 -16.93 -0.93 38.06
C ASP A 207 -17.50 -1.48 39.39
N GLY A 208 -18.66 -0.95 39.80
CA GLY A 208 -19.37 -1.33 41.02
C GLY A 208 -19.15 -0.37 42.19
N LEU A 209 -18.42 0.72 41.98
CA LEU A 209 -18.35 1.88 42.88
C LEU A 209 -18.88 3.10 42.12
N GLY A 210 -19.84 3.79 42.71
CA GLY A 210 -20.51 4.92 42.08
C GLY A 210 -20.04 6.28 42.58
N ALA A 211 -20.29 7.30 41.76
CA ALA A 211 -20.17 8.70 42.15
C ALA A 211 -21.55 9.38 42.13
N CYS A 212 -21.70 10.37 43.00
CA CYS A 212 -22.90 11.18 43.08
C CYS A 212 -22.89 12.32 42.05
N LEU A 213 -24.00 12.50 41.32
CA LEU A 213 -24.27 13.69 40.49
C LEU A 213 -25.48 14.47 41.03
N PRO A 214 -25.55 15.81 40.85
CA PRO A 214 -26.70 16.59 41.28
C PRO A 214 -27.87 16.42 40.31
N LEU A 215 -29.08 16.32 40.85
CA LEU A 215 -30.32 16.31 40.06
C LEU A 215 -30.68 17.70 39.57
N CYS A 216 -31.30 17.77 38.39
CA CYS A 216 -31.71 19.00 37.73
C CYS A 216 -33.11 18.87 37.14
N SER A 217 -33.76 20.00 36.83
CA SER A 217 -34.98 20.04 36.01
C SER A 217 -34.74 20.73 34.65
N THR A 218 -33.74 21.59 34.58
CA THR A 218 -33.28 22.32 33.38
C THR A 218 -31.78 22.57 33.49
N SER A 219 -31.09 22.83 32.36
CA SER A 219 -29.65 23.17 32.40
C SER A 219 -29.34 24.48 33.15
N ALA A 220 -30.34 25.30 33.47
CA ALA A 220 -30.19 26.47 34.34
C ALA A 220 -30.07 26.12 35.84
N ASP A 221 -30.35 24.88 36.23
CA ASP A 221 -30.09 24.34 37.57
C ASP A 221 -28.64 23.83 37.69
N CYS A 222 -27.94 23.68 36.56
CA CYS A 222 -26.57 23.18 36.48
C CYS A 222 -25.54 24.31 36.51
N ARG A 223 -24.31 23.95 36.88
CA ARG A 223 -23.17 24.88 36.85
C ARG A 223 -22.73 25.14 35.41
N ASP A 224 -22.04 26.26 35.19
CA ASP A 224 -21.31 26.50 33.95
C ASP A 224 -20.38 25.30 33.63
N GLY A 225 -20.36 24.87 32.38
CA GLY A 225 -19.73 23.62 31.92
C GLY A 225 -20.60 22.34 32.04
N TYR A 226 -21.83 22.43 32.55
CA TYR A 226 -22.72 21.26 32.75
C TYR A 226 -24.10 21.49 32.14
N THR A 227 -24.72 20.42 31.67
CA THR A 227 -26.09 20.44 31.13
C THR A 227 -26.98 19.42 31.82
N CYS A 228 -28.28 19.69 31.83
CA CYS A 228 -29.27 18.80 32.41
C CYS A 228 -29.74 17.78 31.36
N ALA A 229 -29.42 16.50 31.58
CA ALA A 229 -29.76 15.40 30.68
C ALA A 229 -30.46 14.25 31.42
N ASP A 230 -31.27 13.48 30.71
CA ASP A 230 -31.87 12.23 31.21
C ASP A 230 -30.79 11.13 31.20
N ILE A 231 -30.46 10.63 32.38
CA ILE A 231 -29.46 9.58 32.61
C ILE A 231 -30.08 8.18 32.68
N GLY A 232 -31.38 8.05 32.39
CA GLY A 232 -32.16 6.83 32.45
C GLY A 232 -33.24 6.86 33.52
N GLY A 233 -34.34 6.15 33.27
CA GLY A 233 -35.43 6.00 34.24
C GLY A 233 -36.27 7.25 34.50
N GLU A 234 -36.31 8.20 33.54
CA GLU A 234 -36.91 9.55 33.68
C GLU A 234 -36.20 10.42 34.74
N ILE A 235 -34.92 10.14 35.05
CA ILE A 235 -34.13 10.87 36.04
C ILE A 235 -33.15 11.79 35.33
N THR A 236 -33.22 13.08 35.64
CA THR A 236 -32.37 14.11 35.04
C THR A 236 -31.30 14.62 36.00
N ALA A 237 -30.04 14.57 35.57
CA ALA A 237 -28.87 15.01 36.34
C ALA A 237 -28.01 16.00 35.54
N CYS A 238 -27.22 16.81 36.25
CA CYS A 238 -26.20 17.62 35.61
C CYS A 238 -25.01 16.74 35.25
N ILE A 239 -24.81 16.53 33.97
CA ILE A 239 -23.65 15.86 33.38
C ILE A 239 -22.72 16.93 32.76
N PRO A 240 -21.44 16.60 32.49
CA PRO A 240 -20.58 17.41 31.65
C PRO A 240 -21.30 17.84 30.36
N GLY A 241 -21.08 19.09 29.98
CA GLY A 241 -21.81 19.77 28.92
C GLY A 241 -21.15 21.11 28.62
N CYS A 242 -19.83 21.09 28.49
CA CYS A 242 -19.07 22.27 28.08
C CYS A 242 -19.51 22.71 26.66
N THR A 243 -19.26 23.97 26.35
CA THR A 243 -19.66 24.63 25.10
C THR A 243 -18.56 25.51 24.51
N SER A 244 -17.41 25.58 25.17
CA SER A 244 -16.23 26.35 24.77
C SER A 244 -15.03 26.03 25.65
N ASP A 245 -13.84 26.11 25.09
CA ASP A 245 -12.52 25.96 25.74
C ASP A 245 -12.37 26.78 27.03
N ALA A 246 -13.06 27.92 27.14
CA ALA A 246 -13.06 28.78 28.32
C ALA A 246 -13.66 28.12 29.58
N GLN A 247 -14.38 27.00 29.43
CA GLN A 247 -14.92 26.19 30.51
C GLN A 247 -13.97 25.04 30.93
N CYS A 248 -12.84 24.89 30.22
CA CYS A 248 -11.82 23.85 30.40
C CYS A 248 -10.44 24.48 30.70
N PRO A 249 -10.26 25.17 31.85
CA PRO A 249 -9.03 25.89 32.19
C PRO A 249 -7.78 25.01 32.41
N ASP A 250 -7.92 23.72 32.71
CA ASP A 250 -6.81 22.82 33.01
C ASP A 250 -6.38 22.00 31.80
N ARG A 251 -7.34 21.49 31.01
CA ARG A 251 -7.06 20.68 29.80
C ARG A 251 -7.05 21.50 28.49
N GLY A 252 -7.81 22.58 28.42
CA GLY A 252 -7.69 23.60 27.37
C GLY A 252 -8.57 23.42 26.12
N ALA A 253 -9.18 22.25 25.91
CA ALA A 253 -10.20 22.03 24.87
C ALA A 253 -11.51 21.50 25.48
N CYS A 254 -12.61 21.73 24.77
CA CYS A 254 -13.95 21.26 25.12
C CYS A 254 -14.52 20.45 23.97
N ASP A 255 -14.71 19.14 24.17
CA ASP A 255 -15.52 18.35 23.24
C ASP A 255 -17.00 18.64 23.50
N THR A 256 -17.64 19.22 22.49
CA THR A 256 -19.07 19.56 22.52
C THR A 256 -20.00 18.37 22.25
N ALA A 257 -19.47 17.21 21.86
CA ALA A 257 -20.22 15.98 21.64
C ALA A 257 -20.43 15.17 22.93
N THR A 258 -19.38 14.94 23.72
CA THR A 258 -19.44 14.32 25.06
C THR A 258 -19.74 15.34 26.16
N GLY A 259 -19.34 16.60 25.98
CA GLY A 259 -19.43 17.67 26.97
C GLY A 259 -18.26 17.70 27.97
N LEU A 260 -17.22 16.90 27.75
CA LEU A 260 -16.02 16.81 28.59
C LEU A 260 -14.92 17.79 28.13
N CYS A 261 -13.96 18.02 29.02
CA CYS A 261 -12.72 18.70 28.73
C CYS A 261 -11.61 17.71 28.39
N GLU A 262 -10.91 17.97 27.30
CA GLU A 262 -9.86 17.13 26.72
C GLU A 262 -8.59 17.96 26.49
N TYR A 263 -7.44 17.30 26.45
CA TYR A 263 -6.18 18.00 26.21
C TYR A 263 -6.14 18.43 24.76
N ARG A 264 -5.72 19.66 24.51
CA ARG A 264 -5.74 20.21 23.16
C ARG A 264 -4.51 19.76 22.38
N GLU A 265 -4.68 18.88 21.40
CA GLU A 265 -3.58 18.48 20.53
C GLU A 265 -3.03 19.68 19.70
N ASN A 266 -1.73 19.64 19.40
CA ASN A 266 -1.06 20.59 18.54
C ASN A 266 -0.58 19.91 17.26
N CYS A 267 -1.53 19.82 16.33
CA CYS A 267 -1.57 19.25 14.97
C CYS A 267 -0.36 19.39 13.99
N THR A 268 0.85 19.71 14.46
CA THR A 268 2.04 20.04 13.66
C THR A 268 3.39 19.81 14.38
N ASN A 269 3.41 19.22 15.58
CA ASN A 269 4.64 19.05 16.37
C ASN A 269 5.22 17.62 16.33
N GLY A 270 4.49 16.65 15.78
CA GLY A 270 4.85 15.23 15.74
C GLY A 270 4.82 14.57 17.12
N ALA A 271 3.87 14.95 17.97
CA ALA A 271 3.67 14.40 19.30
C ALA A 271 2.18 14.31 19.65
N ASP A 272 1.76 13.09 19.99
CA ASP A 272 0.60 12.75 20.83
C ASP A 272 0.63 13.62 22.10
N ASP A 273 -0.12 14.73 22.09
CA ASP A 273 -0.14 15.74 23.15
C ASP A 273 -1.27 15.49 24.18
N ASP A 274 -2.19 14.56 23.91
CA ASP A 274 -3.31 14.17 24.78
C ASP A 274 -3.24 12.72 25.33
N ASP A 275 -2.22 11.95 24.94
CA ASP A 275 -1.93 10.54 25.30
C ASP A 275 -3.00 9.52 24.81
N ASP A 276 -3.66 9.82 23.69
CA ASP A 276 -4.69 8.98 23.05
C ASP A 276 -4.08 7.86 22.16
N GLY A 277 -2.96 8.17 21.50
CA GLY A 277 -2.18 7.27 20.66
C GLY A 277 -2.08 7.66 19.18
N ASP A 278 -2.90 8.60 18.71
CA ASP A 278 -2.74 9.28 17.41
C ASP A 278 -1.86 10.55 17.54
N TYR A 279 -1.45 11.14 16.41
CA TYR A 279 -0.49 12.25 16.34
C TYR A 279 -0.91 13.24 15.24
N ASP A 280 -0.59 14.52 15.40
CA ASP A 280 -0.68 15.63 14.44
C ASP A 280 -1.98 15.73 13.59
N CYS A 281 -2.13 14.87 12.58
CA CYS A 281 -3.25 14.88 11.66
C CYS A 281 -3.95 13.53 11.51
N ALA A 282 -3.48 12.49 12.21
CA ALA A 282 -4.24 11.27 12.44
C ALA A 282 -5.38 11.48 13.45
N ASP A 283 -5.22 12.42 14.36
CA ASP A 283 -6.19 12.76 15.41
C ASP A 283 -7.46 13.45 14.85
N ASP A 284 -8.62 12.97 15.31
CA ASP A 284 -9.96 13.51 15.02
C ASP A 284 -10.10 14.98 15.49
N ASP A 285 -9.45 15.38 16.58
CA ASP A 285 -9.47 16.75 17.14
C ASP A 285 -8.79 17.77 16.21
N CYS A 286 -7.87 17.29 15.35
CA CYS A 286 -7.06 18.11 14.47
C CYS A 286 -7.60 18.24 13.03
N ILE A 287 -8.66 17.51 12.67
CA ILE A 287 -9.32 17.56 11.33
C ILE A 287 -9.47 18.97 10.77
N ALA A 288 -9.96 19.93 11.56
CA ALA A 288 -10.21 21.29 11.10
C ALA A 288 -8.92 22.07 10.78
N THR A 289 -7.84 21.82 11.53
CA THR A 289 -6.52 22.40 11.31
C THR A 289 -5.87 21.74 10.10
N CYS A 290 -5.82 20.41 10.09
CA CYS A 290 -5.20 19.58 9.07
C CYS A 290 -5.83 19.75 7.69
N THR A 291 -7.16 19.91 7.60
CA THR A 291 -7.85 20.28 6.34
C THR A 291 -7.23 21.54 5.69
N SER A 292 -6.86 22.54 6.50
CA SER A 292 -6.27 23.79 6.00
C SER A 292 -4.78 23.67 5.65
N LEU A 293 -4.05 22.82 6.37
CA LEU A 293 -2.64 22.53 6.11
C LEU A 293 -2.49 21.67 4.84
N LEU A 294 -3.27 20.60 4.72
CA LEU A 294 -3.35 19.74 3.55
C LEU A 294 -3.71 20.54 2.28
N ALA A 295 -4.71 21.43 2.37
CA ALA A 295 -5.04 22.31 1.25
C ALA A 295 -3.88 23.26 0.85
N THR A 296 -2.99 23.61 1.79
CA THR A 296 -1.80 24.41 1.53
C THR A 296 -0.68 23.55 0.91
N ALA A 297 -0.38 22.39 1.49
CA ALA A 297 0.60 21.43 0.97
C ALA A 297 0.26 21.01 -0.48
N CYS A 298 -1.01 20.73 -0.75
CA CYS A 298 -1.52 20.43 -2.09
C CYS A 298 -1.42 21.60 -3.08
N ALA A 299 -1.45 22.85 -2.61
CA ALA A 299 -1.28 24.04 -3.47
C ALA A 299 0.19 24.33 -3.76
N ASP A 300 1.09 23.97 -2.84
CA ASP A 300 2.56 24.09 -2.97
C ASP A 300 3.22 22.83 -3.57
N ALA A 301 2.43 21.82 -3.97
CA ALA A 301 2.89 20.58 -4.57
C ALA A 301 3.81 20.82 -5.80
N THR A 302 4.94 20.13 -5.84
CA THR A 302 6.02 20.39 -6.82
C THR A 302 5.62 19.92 -8.21
N PRO A 303 5.49 20.80 -9.23
CA PRO A 303 5.06 20.40 -10.56
C PRO A 303 6.15 19.60 -11.29
N VAL A 304 5.79 18.40 -11.77
CA VAL A 304 6.68 17.54 -12.54
C VAL A 304 6.80 18.05 -13.98
N ALA A 305 8.02 18.17 -14.49
CA ALA A 305 8.27 18.77 -15.80
C ALA A 305 7.92 17.83 -16.97
N THR A 306 6.78 18.07 -17.62
CA THR A 306 6.35 17.44 -18.88
C THR A 306 6.66 18.36 -20.09
N PRO A 307 6.75 17.88 -21.35
CA PRO A 307 6.12 16.69 -21.96
C PRO A 307 7.12 15.57 -22.34
N VAL A 308 8.17 15.34 -21.55
CA VAL A 308 9.06 14.19 -21.78
C VAL A 308 8.39 12.89 -21.34
N ALA A 309 8.60 11.80 -22.10
CA ALA A 309 8.03 10.49 -21.81
C ALA A 309 8.61 9.84 -20.54
N SER A 310 9.82 10.24 -20.14
CA SER A 310 10.37 9.94 -18.82
C SER A 310 11.09 11.16 -18.25
N THR A 311 10.99 11.38 -16.94
CA THR A 311 11.67 12.44 -16.21
C THR A 311 11.98 12.01 -14.78
N THR A 312 13.08 12.50 -14.25
CA THR A 312 13.53 12.19 -12.89
C THR A 312 13.62 13.48 -12.08
N VAL A 313 13.08 13.47 -10.87
CA VAL A 313 13.21 14.55 -9.87
C VAL A 313 13.84 14.00 -8.60
N THR A 314 14.38 14.90 -7.78
CA THR A 314 14.92 14.57 -6.46
C THR A 314 14.22 15.42 -5.42
N GLY A 315 13.92 14.84 -4.25
CA GLY A 315 13.38 15.57 -3.11
C GLY A 315 13.97 15.07 -1.79
N ASP A 316 13.38 15.54 -0.70
CA ASP A 316 13.78 15.19 0.67
C ASP A 316 12.58 15.36 1.60
N THR A 317 12.03 14.26 2.11
CA THR A 317 10.85 14.30 3.00
C THR A 317 11.10 15.12 4.26
N ARG A 318 12.36 15.37 4.66
CA ARG A 318 12.69 16.28 5.78
C ARG A 318 12.34 17.75 5.52
N GLU A 319 12.17 18.14 4.26
CA GLU A 319 11.69 19.46 3.83
C GLU A 319 10.18 19.48 3.57
N GLY A 320 9.48 18.39 3.92
CA GLY A 320 8.05 18.16 3.74
C GLY A 320 7.15 18.60 4.89
N THR A 321 5.87 18.23 4.79
CA THR A 321 4.85 18.39 5.83
C THR A 321 4.73 17.12 6.69
N SER A 322 3.66 16.97 7.48
CA SER A 322 3.28 15.76 8.24
C SER A 322 1.74 15.70 8.33
N VAL A 323 1.05 15.96 7.20
CA VAL A 323 -0.41 16.23 7.16
C VAL A 323 -1.17 15.32 6.21
N THR A 324 -0.56 14.20 5.84
CA THR A 324 -1.13 13.18 4.96
C THR A 324 -0.85 11.78 5.46
N HIS A 325 -1.76 10.86 5.18
CA HIS A 325 -1.67 9.44 5.52
C HIS A 325 -2.02 8.61 4.29
N SER A 326 -1.46 7.42 4.15
CA SER A 326 -1.80 6.49 3.07
C SER A 326 -2.21 5.13 3.62
N THR A 327 -2.67 4.22 2.76
CA THR A 327 -2.92 2.84 3.22
C THR A 327 -1.65 2.01 3.41
N CYS A 328 -0.48 2.49 2.96
CA CYS A 328 0.80 1.79 3.02
C CYS A 328 1.91 2.51 3.83
N SER A 329 1.64 3.68 4.43
CA SER A 329 2.56 4.37 5.36
C SER A 329 1.90 4.57 6.73
N THR A 330 2.67 4.46 7.82
CA THR A 330 2.15 4.72 9.18
C THR A 330 2.20 6.20 9.55
N ASN A 331 1.26 6.61 10.39
CA ASN A 331 0.87 8.01 10.49
C ASN A 331 1.98 8.98 10.96
N ASP A 332 1.90 10.21 10.44
CA ASP A 332 2.64 11.41 10.87
C ASP A 332 4.17 11.32 10.75
N ALA A 333 4.59 10.51 9.78
CA ALA A 333 5.85 10.70 9.09
C ALA A 333 5.86 12.02 8.30
N ARG A 334 6.94 12.28 7.54
CA ARG A 334 6.97 13.46 6.67
C ARG A 334 6.78 13.09 5.23
N GLU A 335 5.88 13.82 4.56
CA GLU A 335 5.61 13.68 3.14
C GLU A 335 6.12 14.86 2.29
N GLN A 336 6.39 14.59 1.02
CA GLN A 336 6.45 15.61 -0.03
C GLN A 336 5.51 15.26 -1.19
N ILE A 337 4.80 16.28 -1.66
CA ILE A 337 3.80 16.16 -2.72
C ILE A 337 4.37 16.69 -4.04
N HIS A 338 4.31 15.87 -5.08
CA HIS A 338 4.56 16.21 -6.47
C HIS A 338 3.23 16.26 -7.24
N LEU A 339 3.15 17.09 -8.26
CA LEU A 339 1.98 17.18 -9.13
C LEU A 339 2.37 16.80 -10.56
N TYR A 340 1.99 15.60 -10.97
CA TYR A 340 2.13 15.14 -12.35
C TYR A 340 0.97 15.66 -13.21
N THR A 341 1.20 15.87 -14.51
CA THR A 341 0.13 16.13 -15.49
C THR A 341 0.59 15.58 -16.84
N PRO A 342 -0.18 14.68 -17.49
CA PRO A 342 0.26 14.02 -18.72
C PRO A 342 0.46 15.01 -19.88
N PRO A 343 1.22 14.61 -20.92
CA PRO A 343 1.38 15.41 -22.12
C PRO A 343 0.01 15.82 -22.70
N ALA A 344 -0.14 17.10 -23.06
CA ALA A 344 -1.44 17.65 -23.46
C ALA A 344 -2.07 16.90 -24.65
N GLY A 345 -3.32 16.47 -24.48
CA GLY A 345 -4.06 15.65 -25.45
C GLY A 345 -3.85 14.14 -25.29
N GLN A 346 -3.16 13.68 -24.24
CA GLN A 346 -2.85 12.27 -24.01
C GLN A 346 -3.42 11.78 -22.68
N SER A 347 -3.98 10.57 -22.71
CA SER A 347 -4.28 9.75 -21.54
C SER A 347 -3.36 8.51 -21.60
N GLY A 348 -3.27 7.71 -20.54
CA GLY A 348 -2.45 6.49 -20.54
C GLY A 348 -1.94 6.15 -19.14
N THR A 349 -0.92 5.32 -19.08
CA THR A 349 -0.36 4.81 -17.82
C THR A 349 0.87 5.62 -17.41
N LEU A 350 0.87 6.10 -16.16
CA LEU A 350 2.03 6.63 -15.48
C LEU A 350 2.61 5.55 -14.57
N ILE A 351 3.87 5.18 -14.78
CA ILE A 351 4.68 4.45 -13.80
C ILE A 351 5.48 5.48 -13.00
N VAL A 352 5.48 5.35 -11.68
CA VAL A 352 6.36 6.12 -10.79
C VAL A 352 7.23 5.14 -10.01
N GLU A 353 8.54 5.35 -10.06
CA GLU A 353 9.55 4.58 -9.35
C GLU A 353 10.28 5.48 -8.35
N LEU A 354 10.28 5.09 -7.08
CA LEU A 354 11.01 5.73 -5.98
C LEU A 354 12.34 4.99 -5.76
N GLU A 355 13.40 5.74 -5.50
CA GLU A 355 14.67 5.20 -4.96
C GLU A 355 15.13 6.06 -3.78
N SER A 356 15.37 5.43 -2.62
CA SER A 356 15.65 6.12 -1.35
C SER A 356 16.70 5.36 -0.50
N PRO A 357 17.57 6.04 0.27
CA PRO A 357 18.46 5.39 1.24
C PRO A 357 17.79 5.11 2.59
N THR A 358 16.50 5.43 2.73
CA THR A 358 15.67 5.27 3.93
C THR A 358 14.29 4.73 3.57
N ASP A 359 13.61 4.13 4.55
CA ASP A 359 12.26 3.56 4.46
C ASP A 359 11.21 4.65 4.09
N GLN A 360 10.75 4.67 2.84
CA GLN A 360 9.80 5.66 2.31
C GLN A 360 8.83 5.02 1.31
N ALA A 361 7.54 5.17 1.54
CA ALA A 361 6.47 4.76 0.65
C ALA A 361 6.25 5.79 -0.50
N VAL A 362 5.64 5.34 -1.59
CA VAL A 362 5.11 6.21 -2.65
C VAL A 362 3.66 5.86 -2.94
N TYR A 363 2.81 6.88 -3.06
CA TYR A 363 1.38 6.70 -3.37
C TYR A 363 0.81 7.82 -4.23
N ALA A 364 -0.34 7.56 -4.85
CA ALA A 364 -1.04 8.49 -5.72
C ALA A 364 -2.49 8.68 -5.29
N ARG A 365 -3.05 9.88 -5.48
CA ARG A 365 -4.48 10.14 -5.32
C ARG A 365 -5.07 10.76 -6.58
N SER A 366 -6.36 10.57 -6.83
CA SER A 366 -7.04 11.27 -7.95
C SER A 366 -7.40 12.72 -7.61
N THR A 367 -7.50 13.05 -6.31
CA THR A 367 -7.51 14.43 -5.81
C THR A 367 -6.64 14.57 -4.57
N CYS A 368 -5.96 15.70 -4.40
CA CYS A 368 -4.89 15.79 -3.39
C CYS A 368 -5.41 15.81 -1.94
N THR A 369 -6.51 16.52 -1.71
CA THR A 369 -7.07 16.78 -0.37
C THR A 369 -8.04 15.72 0.13
N ASP A 370 -8.29 14.64 -0.63
CA ASP A 370 -9.27 13.60 -0.29
C ASP A 370 -8.57 12.24 -0.20
N SER A 371 -8.42 11.73 1.02
CA SER A 371 -7.77 10.46 1.31
C SER A 371 -8.55 9.25 0.78
N GLU A 372 -9.87 9.34 0.60
CA GLU A 372 -10.66 8.26 -0.03
C GLU A 372 -10.34 8.10 -1.52
N THR A 373 -9.55 9.00 -2.11
CA THR A 373 -9.23 9.01 -3.55
C THR A 373 -7.86 8.44 -3.91
N GLU A 374 -7.22 7.70 -2.99
CA GLU A 374 -6.01 6.92 -3.26
C GLU A 374 -6.21 5.96 -4.45
N ILE A 375 -5.25 5.95 -5.38
CA ILE A 375 -5.29 5.15 -6.61
C ILE A 375 -4.41 3.90 -6.46
N ASP A 376 -3.21 4.09 -5.93
CA ASP A 376 -2.18 3.07 -5.78
C ASP A 376 -1.16 3.52 -4.70
N CYS A 377 -0.55 2.55 -4.00
CA CYS A 377 0.31 2.73 -2.83
C CYS A 377 1.33 1.60 -2.76
N SER A 378 2.63 1.92 -2.61
CA SER A 378 3.72 0.95 -2.53
C SER A 378 4.63 1.22 -1.32
N ASP A 379 4.79 0.18 -0.48
CA ASP A 379 5.70 0.05 0.68
C ASP A 379 6.13 -1.43 0.77
N ALA A 380 6.91 -1.88 -0.21
CA ALA A 380 7.28 -3.27 -0.43
C ALA A 380 8.57 -3.67 0.32
N ASN A 381 9.61 -2.83 0.38
CA ASN A 381 10.91 -3.25 0.93
C ASN A 381 11.78 -2.15 1.58
N ALA A 382 11.66 -2.02 2.91
CA ALA A 382 12.62 -1.33 3.76
C ALA A 382 14.11 -1.67 3.43
N PRO A 383 15.00 -0.67 3.36
CA PRO A 383 16.35 -0.83 2.80
C PRO A 383 17.23 -1.81 3.59
N ARG A 384 17.90 -2.74 2.88
CA ARG A 384 18.68 -3.83 3.48
C ARG A 384 20.17 -3.71 3.16
N GLY A 385 20.94 -3.26 4.14
CA GLY A 385 22.40 -3.19 4.04
C GLY A 385 22.85 -1.98 3.21
N ASP A 386 23.38 -2.22 2.02
CA ASP A 386 23.80 -1.19 1.07
C ASP A 386 22.77 -0.97 -0.07
N GLU A 387 21.72 -1.81 -0.17
CA GLU A 387 20.65 -1.65 -1.16
C GLU A 387 19.68 -0.53 -0.75
N PRO A 388 19.35 0.41 -1.67
CA PRO A 388 18.34 1.41 -1.42
C PRO A 388 16.94 0.78 -1.41
N ASP A 389 16.04 1.47 -0.74
CA ASP A 389 14.60 1.31 -0.86
C ASP A 389 14.15 1.61 -2.29
N ARG A 390 13.19 0.84 -2.80
CA ARG A 390 12.73 0.84 -4.19
C ARG A 390 11.24 0.51 -4.26
N GLU A 391 10.43 1.55 -4.45
CA GLU A 391 8.97 1.43 -4.53
C GLU A 391 8.45 1.79 -5.92
N ARG A 392 7.33 1.18 -6.33
CA ARG A 392 6.78 1.35 -7.69
C ARG A 392 5.25 1.33 -7.67
N ILE A 393 4.65 2.40 -8.18
CA ILE A 393 3.20 2.50 -8.40
C ILE A 393 2.86 2.67 -9.89
N ARG A 394 1.65 2.24 -10.25
CA ARG A 394 1.05 2.33 -11.58
C ARG A 394 -0.27 3.11 -11.51
N VAL A 395 -0.33 4.22 -12.22
CA VAL A 395 -1.47 5.15 -12.18
C VAL A 395 -2.02 5.41 -13.57
N GLU A 396 -3.29 5.11 -13.78
CA GLU A 396 -4.01 5.46 -15.01
C GLU A 396 -4.38 6.96 -14.99
N VAL A 397 -3.93 7.73 -15.99
CA VAL A 397 -4.08 9.19 -16.04
C VAL A 397 -4.82 9.65 -17.31
N SER A 398 -5.81 10.53 -17.14
CA SER A 398 -6.61 11.09 -18.24
C SER A 398 -6.04 12.42 -18.78
N ASP A 399 -6.39 12.78 -20.02
CA ASP A 399 -6.00 14.06 -20.62
C ASP A 399 -6.40 15.25 -19.75
N GLY A 400 -5.42 16.08 -19.38
CA GLY A 400 -5.58 17.24 -18.52
C GLY A 400 -5.81 16.92 -17.03
N GLN A 401 -5.75 15.65 -16.60
CA GLN A 401 -5.82 15.27 -15.20
C GLN A 401 -4.49 15.59 -14.51
N ALA A 402 -4.52 16.44 -13.49
CA ALA A 402 -3.39 16.63 -12.59
C ALA A 402 -3.46 15.55 -11.50
N VAL A 403 -2.38 14.79 -11.32
CA VAL A 403 -2.29 13.68 -10.37
C VAL A 403 -1.28 14.02 -9.28
N PRO A 404 -1.70 14.21 -8.02
CA PRO A 404 -0.81 14.31 -6.89
C PRO A 404 -0.16 12.95 -6.59
N ILE A 405 1.16 12.98 -6.44
CA ILE A 405 2.01 11.84 -6.13
C ILE A 405 2.76 12.21 -4.86
N PHE A 406 2.65 11.37 -3.84
CA PHE A 406 3.15 11.60 -2.50
C PHE A 406 4.34 10.66 -2.28
N VAL A 407 5.43 11.19 -1.73
CA VAL A 407 6.50 10.38 -1.14
C VAL A 407 6.43 10.64 0.34
N ASP A 408 6.28 9.58 1.12
CA ASP A 408 6.04 9.65 2.55
C ASP A 408 7.01 8.71 3.27
N ALA A 409 7.66 9.18 4.33
CA ALA A 409 8.52 8.30 5.09
C ALA A 409 7.69 7.24 5.82
N TYR A 410 8.20 6.03 6.07
CA TYR A 410 7.41 5.05 6.84
C TYR A 410 7.15 5.51 8.29
N ARG A 411 8.05 6.37 8.82
CA ARG A 411 7.93 7.10 10.10
C ARG A 411 8.90 8.27 10.13
N ALA A 412 8.72 9.22 11.04
CA ALA A 412 9.58 10.42 11.19
C ALA A 412 11.11 10.13 11.27
N ALA A 413 11.52 8.97 11.78
CA ALA A 413 12.94 8.57 11.86
C ALA A 413 13.57 8.18 10.50
N PHE A 414 12.76 7.94 9.47
CA PHE A 414 13.19 7.56 8.13
C PHE A 414 13.02 8.67 7.08
N ALA A 415 12.60 9.87 7.49
CA ALA A 415 12.57 11.03 6.61
C ALA A 415 13.98 11.32 6.03
N GLY A 416 14.06 11.45 4.70
CA GLY A 416 15.33 11.44 3.98
C GLY A 416 15.22 11.87 2.52
N PRO A 417 16.37 11.98 1.83
CA PRO A 417 16.44 12.34 0.42
C PRO A 417 15.94 11.18 -0.44
N TYR A 418 15.31 11.47 -1.56
CA TYR A 418 14.84 10.44 -2.51
C TYR A 418 14.95 10.90 -3.96
N THR A 419 14.84 9.94 -4.87
CA THR A 419 14.71 10.14 -6.31
C THR A 419 13.39 9.55 -6.78
N LEU A 420 12.61 10.31 -7.56
CA LEU A 420 11.43 9.81 -8.26
C LEU A 420 11.68 9.81 -9.77
N THR A 421 11.48 8.67 -10.42
CA THR A 421 11.42 8.57 -11.89
C THR A 421 9.97 8.36 -12.32
N PHE A 422 9.48 9.29 -13.14
CA PHE A 422 8.17 9.23 -13.76
C PHE A 422 8.35 8.76 -15.20
N THR A 423 7.67 7.70 -15.61
CA THR A 423 7.64 7.24 -17.00
C THR A 423 6.19 7.09 -17.45
N PHE A 424 5.82 7.84 -18.49
CA PHE A 424 4.47 7.90 -19.01
C PHE A 424 4.37 7.20 -20.37
N TYR A 425 3.42 6.29 -20.44
CA TYR A 425 3.09 5.50 -21.60
C TYR A 425 1.72 5.97 -22.11
N PRO A 426 1.60 6.46 -23.37
CA PRO A 426 0.30 6.67 -23.99
C PRO A 426 -0.43 5.32 -24.12
N PRO A 427 -1.73 5.28 -24.45
CA PRO A 427 -2.47 4.03 -24.46
C PRO A 427 -1.90 3.13 -25.56
N ALA A 428 -1.55 1.90 -25.20
CA ALA A 428 -1.08 0.84 -26.11
C ALA A 428 -1.68 0.91 -27.53
N VAL A 429 -0.80 0.97 -28.53
CA VAL A 429 -1.17 0.96 -29.96
C VAL A 429 -0.52 -0.26 -30.59
N CYS A 430 -1.21 -1.39 -30.45
CA CYS A 430 -0.68 -2.67 -30.91
C CYS A 430 -0.22 -2.64 -32.37
N GLY A 431 1.06 -2.97 -32.57
CA GLY A 431 1.74 -2.98 -33.85
C GLY A 431 2.47 -1.68 -34.19
N ASP A 432 2.84 -0.86 -33.21
CA ASP A 432 3.66 0.35 -33.42
C ASP A 432 5.18 0.11 -33.31
N GLY A 433 5.57 -1.05 -32.79
CA GLY A 433 6.96 -1.48 -32.57
C GLY A 433 7.49 -1.20 -31.16
N THR A 434 6.63 -0.79 -30.21
CA THR A 434 7.02 -0.37 -28.86
C THR A 434 6.14 -1.03 -27.80
N ILE A 435 6.66 -2.01 -27.07
CA ILE A 435 5.92 -2.66 -25.98
C ILE A 435 5.61 -1.64 -24.87
N SER A 436 4.32 -1.37 -24.69
CA SER A 436 3.75 -0.56 -23.60
C SER A 436 3.40 -1.45 -22.39
N PRO A 437 3.18 -0.92 -21.17
CA PRO A 437 2.88 -1.72 -19.97
C PRO A 437 1.53 -2.45 -19.99
N GLU A 438 0.73 -2.30 -21.05
CA GLU A 438 -0.53 -3.01 -21.29
C GLU A 438 -0.37 -4.13 -22.34
N GLU A 439 0.81 -4.24 -22.95
CA GLU A 439 1.11 -5.13 -24.08
C GLU A 439 2.07 -6.23 -23.62
N GLN A 440 1.76 -7.48 -23.94
CA GLN A 440 2.66 -8.61 -23.71
C GLN A 440 3.73 -8.72 -24.81
N CYS A 441 3.46 -8.14 -25.98
CA CYS A 441 4.33 -8.10 -27.15
C CYS A 441 3.98 -6.91 -28.05
N ASP A 442 4.90 -6.57 -28.95
CA ASP A 442 4.65 -5.80 -30.16
C ASP A 442 5.74 -6.18 -31.18
N ASP A 443 5.35 -6.62 -32.38
CA ASP A 443 6.28 -6.99 -33.47
C ASP A 443 6.28 -6.00 -34.65
N GLY A 444 5.64 -4.84 -34.47
CA GLY A 444 5.53 -3.76 -35.44
C GLY A 444 4.37 -3.88 -36.43
N ASN A 445 3.38 -4.75 -36.16
CA ASN A 445 2.14 -4.82 -36.95
C ASN A 445 0.91 -5.36 -36.19
N ASP A 446 -0.29 -5.26 -36.78
CA ASP A 446 -1.58 -5.65 -36.16
C ASP A 446 -2.13 -7.01 -36.65
N VAL A 447 -1.29 -7.86 -37.27
CA VAL A 447 -1.72 -9.11 -37.93
C VAL A 447 -1.39 -10.35 -37.09
N GLY A 448 -2.30 -10.75 -36.21
CA GLY A 448 -2.14 -11.98 -35.43
C GLY A 448 -1.85 -13.24 -36.27
N GLY A 449 -1.07 -14.16 -35.69
CA GLY A 449 -0.57 -15.39 -36.29
C GLY A 449 0.93 -15.40 -36.62
N ASP A 450 1.68 -14.35 -36.27
CA ASP A 450 3.12 -14.18 -36.56
C ASP A 450 4.02 -14.02 -35.33
N GLY A 451 3.45 -13.92 -34.13
CA GLY A 451 4.18 -13.71 -32.87
C GLY A 451 3.34 -12.97 -31.85
N CYS A 452 2.70 -11.89 -32.30
CA CYS A 452 1.86 -11.04 -31.48
C CYS A 452 0.44 -10.99 -32.03
N SER A 453 -0.56 -11.21 -31.18
CA SER A 453 -1.96 -11.12 -31.61
C SER A 453 -2.34 -9.68 -31.97
N SER A 454 -3.40 -9.47 -32.75
CA SER A 454 -3.95 -8.14 -33.08
C SER A 454 -4.53 -7.36 -31.86
N THR A 455 -4.27 -7.85 -30.65
CA THR A 455 -4.62 -7.28 -29.35
C THR A 455 -3.42 -7.28 -28.38
N CYS A 456 -2.22 -7.49 -28.91
CA CYS A 456 -0.93 -7.48 -28.21
C CYS A 456 -0.81 -8.39 -26.98
N ALA A 457 -1.55 -9.50 -27.02
CA ALA A 457 -1.23 -10.69 -26.25
C ALA A 457 -0.23 -11.57 -27.02
N VAL A 458 0.76 -12.14 -26.34
CA VAL A 458 1.73 -13.08 -26.93
C VAL A 458 0.98 -14.34 -27.36
N GLU A 459 1.28 -14.84 -28.55
CA GLU A 459 0.63 -16.05 -29.05
C GLU A 459 1.38 -17.30 -28.53
N PRO A 460 0.75 -18.20 -27.74
CA PRO A 460 1.44 -19.36 -27.18
C PRO A 460 2.11 -20.24 -28.24
N ALA A 461 1.48 -20.35 -29.42
CA ALA A 461 2.03 -21.10 -30.55
C ALA A 461 3.36 -20.51 -31.08
N ALA A 462 3.57 -19.20 -30.95
CA ALA A 462 4.82 -18.54 -31.32
C ALA A 462 5.91 -18.79 -30.28
N VAL A 463 5.59 -18.76 -28.98
CA VAL A 463 6.53 -19.15 -27.91
C VAL A 463 7.00 -20.59 -28.12
N CYS A 464 6.08 -21.51 -28.37
CA CYS A 464 6.39 -22.91 -28.69
C CYS A 464 7.24 -23.09 -29.96
N ALA A 465 7.06 -22.23 -30.97
CA ALA A 465 7.86 -22.26 -32.20
C ALA A 465 9.24 -21.59 -32.05
N GLY A 466 9.37 -20.66 -31.10
CA GLY A 466 10.60 -19.96 -30.74
C GLY A 466 11.38 -20.57 -29.57
N ALA A 467 10.85 -21.63 -28.94
CA ALA A 467 11.44 -22.30 -27.79
C ALA A 467 12.92 -22.64 -28.03
N ALA A 468 13.76 -22.38 -27.03
CA ALA A 468 15.20 -22.53 -27.18
C ALA A 468 15.60 -24.02 -27.25
N GLU A 469 16.37 -24.42 -28.26
CA GLU A 469 16.84 -25.81 -28.38
C GLU A 469 17.95 -26.09 -27.37
N LEU A 470 17.69 -26.99 -26.43
CA LEU A 470 18.65 -27.44 -25.43
C LEU A 470 19.79 -28.23 -26.06
N THR A 471 21.00 -27.97 -25.58
CA THR A 471 22.19 -28.74 -25.94
C THR A 471 22.64 -29.59 -24.76
N LEU A 472 23.27 -30.75 -25.02
CA LEU A 472 23.81 -31.60 -23.96
C LEU A 472 24.92 -30.86 -23.18
N GLY A 473 24.80 -30.85 -21.86
CA GLY A 473 25.58 -30.02 -20.93
C GLY A 473 24.79 -28.82 -20.42
N ILE A 474 25.51 -27.83 -19.89
CA ILE A 474 24.95 -26.65 -19.23
C ILE A 474 24.39 -25.64 -20.24
N ASN A 475 23.07 -25.45 -20.21
CA ASN A 475 22.36 -24.35 -20.84
C ASN A 475 22.13 -23.24 -19.79
N ARG A 476 21.84 -22.01 -20.26
CA ARG A 476 21.60 -20.84 -19.40
C ARG A 476 20.35 -20.12 -19.87
N GLY A 477 19.55 -19.67 -18.92
CA GLY A 477 18.40 -18.81 -19.18
C GLY A 477 18.14 -17.90 -17.99
N ASP A 478 17.06 -17.13 -18.09
CA ASP A 478 16.60 -16.19 -17.09
C ASP A 478 15.09 -16.07 -17.25
N VAL A 479 14.32 -16.26 -16.17
CA VAL A 479 12.85 -16.15 -16.22
C VAL A 479 12.36 -14.72 -15.96
N SER A 480 13.22 -13.78 -15.53
CA SER A 480 12.82 -12.38 -15.23
C SER A 480 12.29 -11.59 -16.45
N THR A 481 12.47 -12.11 -17.66
CA THR A 481 11.87 -11.60 -18.90
C THR A 481 11.12 -12.70 -19.67
N GLY A 482 10.61 -13.70 -18.95
CA GLY A 482 9.83 -14.81 -19.47
C GLY A 482 8.45 -14.39 -19.98
N THR A 483 7.74 -15.35 -20.58
CA THR A 483 6.29 -15.21 -20.85
C THR A 483 5.50 -15.61 -19.59
N VAL A 484 4.16 -15.47 -19.61
CA VAL A 484 3.27 -15.79 -18.46
C VAL A 484 2.09 -16.65 -18.93
N LEU A 485 2.35 -17.60 -19.84
CA LEU A 485 1.34 -18.31 -20.64
C LEU A 485 1.19 -19.80 -20.28
N PHE A 486 2.08 -20.38 -19.49
CA PHE A 486 2.11 -21.82 -19.24
C PHE A 486 2.24 -22.12 -17.75
N GLU A 487 1.24 -22.81 -17.19
CA GLU A 487 1.19 -23.21 -15.78
C GLU A 487 1.48 -24.71 -15.65
N GLY A 488 2.44 -25.12 -14.81
CA GLY A 488 2.81 -26.52 -14.55
C GLY A 488 2.10 -27.13 -13.32
N ILE A 489 1.87 -28.45 -13.30
CA ILE A 489 1.04 -29.10 -12.25
C ILE A 489 1.61 -28.97 -10.83
N CYS A 490 2.92 -28.78 -10.67
CA CYS A 490 3.57 -28.55 -9.37
C CYS A 490 4.28 -27.19 -9.24
N VAL A 491 3.94 -26.21 -10.07
CA VAL A 491 4.37 -24.82 -9.84
C VAL A 491 3.17 -24.08 -9.23
N GLU A 492 3.29 -23.59 -7.99
CA GLU A 492 2.20 -22.80 -7.38
C GLU A 492 2.26 -21.36 -7.91
N GLY A 493 1.38 -20.99 -8.85
CA GLY A 493 1.25 -19.61 -9.31
C GLY A 493 0.43 -19.46 -10.59
N VAL A 494 -0.21 -18.30 -10.75
CA VAL A 494 -0.89 -17.92 -12.00
C VAL A 494 -0.20 -16.68 -12.57
N ASP A 495 -0.12 -16.60 -13.90
CA ASP A 495 0.52 -15.51 -14.64
C ASP A 495 1.96 -15.18 -14.17
N LEU A 496 2.73 -16.20 -13.78
CA LEU A 496 4.13 -16.06 -13.34
C LEU A 496 5.14 -16.20 -14.50
N PRO A 497 6.34 -15.61 -14.41
CA PRO A 497 7.30 -15.63 -15.52
C PRO A 497 7.93 -17.01 -15.78
N GLU A 498 7.78 -17.52 -17.00
CA GLU A 498 8.32 -18.80 -17.46
C GLU A 498 9.25 -18.70 -18.69
N ALA A 499 10.15 -19.68 -18.83
CA ALA A 499 11.05 -19.84 -19.97
C ALA A 499 10.88 -21.21 -20.63
N VAL A 500 10.55 -21.22 -21.93
CA VAL A 500 10.24 -22.43 -22.70
C VAL A 500 11.42 -22.88 -23.57
N HIS A 501 11.78 -24.15 -23.43
CA HIS A 501 12.82 -24.84 -24.19
C HIS A 501 12.27 -26.06 -24.93
N THR A 502 13.05 -26.59 -25.86
CA THR A 502 12.79 -27.84 -26.57
C THR A 502 14.04 -28.71 -26.61
N PHE A 503 13.88 -30.02 -26.53
CA PHE A 503 14.94 -30.99 -26.77
C PHE A 503 14.42 -32.12 -27.64
N THR A 504 15.08 -32.40 -28.77
CA THR A 504 14.77 -33.59 -29.60
C THR A 504 15.75 -34.74 -29.29
N PRO A 505 15.32 -35.83 -28.62
CA PRO A 505 16.19 -36.96 -28.31
C PRO A 505 16.67 -37.67 -29.59
N PRO A 506 17.96 -38.06 -29.71
CA PRO A 506 18.50 -38.71 -30.91
C PRO A 506 18.09 -40.17 -31.07
N SER A 507 17.59 -40.79 -30.00
CA SER A 507 17.06 -42.17 -29.92
C SER A 507 16.13 -42.27 -28.72
N ASP A 508 15.46 -43.41 -28.55
CA ASP A 508 14.84 -43.75 -27.27
C ASP A 508 15.92 -43.77 -26.17
N GLY A 509 15.56 -43.37 -24.95
CA GLY A 509 16.50 -43.31 -23.82
C GLY A 509 15.94 -42.53 -22.63
N THR A 510 16.81 -42.22 -21.68
CA THR A 510 16.47 -41.43 -20.48
C THR A 510 17.13 -40.06 -20.59
N LEU A 511 16.30 -39.01 -20.50
CA LEU A 511 16.70 -37.60 -20.38
C LEU A 511 16.75 -37.24 -18.89
N THR A 512 17.81 -36.55 -18.49
CA THR A 512 18.01 -36.05 -17.13
C THR A 512 18.32 -34.56 -17.21
N LEU A 513 17.55 -33.77 -16.48
CA LEU A 513 17.60 -32.31 -16.41
C LEU A 513 17.92 -31.93 -14.96
N VAL A 514 18.92 -31.08 -14.76
CA VAL A 514 19.25 -30.51 -13.45
C VAL A 514 19.11 -29.00 -13.54
N LEU A 515 18.13 -28.43 -12.85
CA LEU A 515 17.94 -26.98 -12.74
C LEU A 515 18.68 -26.47 -11.50
N SER A 516 19.45 -25.39 -11.66
CA SER A 516 20.09 -24.68 -10.56
C SER A 516 19.80 -23.19 -10.66
N ALA A 517 19.24 -22.61 -9.60
CA ALA A 517 18.95 -21.18 -9.47
C ALA A 517 19.27 -20.68 -8.05
N GLU A 518 19.48 -19.37 -7.88
CA GLU A 518 19.56 -18.76 -6.54
C GLU A 518 18.17 -18.46 -5.95
N THR A 519 17.14 -18.47 -6.78
CA THR A 519 15.72 -18.25 -6.44
C THR A 519 14.90 -19.53 -6.56
N ASP A 520 13.66 -19.49 -6.09
CA ASP A 520 12.68 -20.59 -6.11
C ASP A 520 12.06 -20.72 -7.52
N LEU A 521 12.55 -21.68 -8.31
CA LEU A 521 12.09 -21.96 -9.67
C LEU A 521 11.76 -23.44 -9.81
N GLY A 522 10.61 -23.75 -10.40
CA GLY A 522 10.19 -25.12 -10.70
C GLY A 522 10.50 -25.54 -12.14
N LEU A 523 10.51 -26.86 -12.38
CA LEU A 523 10.86 -27.46 -13.67
C LEU A 523 9.81 -28.50 -14.10
N TYR A 524 9.19 -28.30 -15.26
CA TYR A 524 8.27 -29.28 -15.84
C TYR A 524 8.50 -29.55 -17.32
N ALA A 525 8.00 -30.69 -17.80
CA ALA A 525 8.18 -31.11 -19.18
C ALA A 525 6.90 -31.66 -19.80
N ARG A 526 6.65 -31.31 -21.06
CA ARG A 526 5.47 -31.73 -21.84
C ARG A 526 5.86 -32.42 -23.14
N SER A 527 5.05 -33.39 -23.56
CA SER A 527 5.20 -34.05 -24.86
C SER A 527 4.70 -33.21 -26.03
N THR A 528 3.84 -32.23 -25.78
CA THR A 528 3.59 -31.12 -26.71
C THR A 528 3.50 -29.80 -25.95
N CYS A 529 3.91 -28.69 -26.56
CA CYS A 529 4.03 -27.42 -25.85
C CYS A 529 2.68 -26.83 -25.40
N LEU A 530 1.63 -26.94 -26.24
CA LEU A 530 0.34 -26.26 -26.06
C LEU A 530 -0.72 -27.08 -25.31
N ASP A 531 -0.47 -28.36 -25.06
CA ASP A 531 -1.44 -29.29 -24.44
C ASP A 531 -1.02 -29.52 -22.98
N ASP A 532 -1.79 -28.97 -22.06
CA ASP A 532 -1.59 -29.08 -20.61
C ASP A 532 -1.77 -30.53 -20.13
N GLU A 533 -2.73 -31.27 -20.70
CA GLU A 533 -2.88 -32.72 -20.48
C GLU A 533 -1.67 -33.55 -20.94
N SER A 534 -0.70 -32.96 -21.65
CA SER A 534 0.47 -33.64 -22.21
C SER A 534 1.74 -33.56 -21.36
N GLU A 535 1.64 -33.04 -20.12
CA GLU A 535 2.71 -33.04 -19.13
C GLU A 535 3.19 -34.46 -18.79
N LEU A 536 4.51 -34.64 -18.84
CA LEU A 536 5.20 -35.92 -18.66
C LEU A 536 5.62 -36.13 -17.20
N ALA A 537 6.20 -35.07 -16.61
CA ALA A 537 6.47 -34.93 -15.19
C ALA A 537 6.86 -33.48 -14.89
N CYS A 538 6.81 -33.13 -13.62
CA CYS A 538 7.30 -31.88 -13.05
C CYS A 538 8.08 -32.17 -11.76
N VAL A 539 8.88 -31.20 -11.31
CA VAL A 539 9.57 -31.18 -10.01
C VAL A 539 9.53 -29.76 -9.46
N ASP A 540 9.30 -29.69 -8.14
CA ASP A 540 9.34 -28.52 -7.25
C ASP A 540 9.61 -29.08 -5.84
N ASP A 541 10.78 -29.70 -5.67
CA ASP A 541 11.10 -30.53 -4.49
C ASP A 541 11.98 -29.81 -3.46
N GLU A 542 12.64 -28.69 -3.83
CA GLU A 542 13.69 -28.04 -3.05
C GLU A 542 13.65 -26.51 -3.18
N PHE A 543 13.89 -25.80 -2.07
CA PHE A 543 13.89 -24.35 -2.04
C PHE A 543 15.08 -23.72 -2.80
N GLY A 544 14.89 -22.52 -3.34
CA GLY A 544 15.86 -21.71 -4.07
C GLY A 544 17.28 -21.70 -3.46
N GLY A 545 18.27 -21.91 -4.32
CA GLY A 545 19.66 -22.17 -3.94
C GLY A 545 20.02 -23.66 -3.83
N VAL A 546 19.13 -24.56 -4.24
CA VAL A 546 19.34 -26.02 -4.33
C VAL A 546 19.05 -26.49 -5.77
N ASP A 547 19.60 -27.64 -6.16
CA ASP A 547 19.42 -28.21 -7.50
C ASP A 547 18.13 -29.05 -7.59
N GLU A 548 17.26 -28.76 -8.56
CA GLU A 548 16.14 -29.65 -8.91
C GLU A 548 16.58 -30.74 -9.90
N LEU A 549 15.90 -31.90 -9.87
CA LEU A 549 16.24 -33.05 -10.71
C LEU A 549 15.01 -33.67 -11.36
N LEU A 550 14.84 -33.47 -12.67
CA LEU A 550 13.80 -34.12 -13.47
C LEU A 550 14.40 -35.22 -14.35
N VAL A 551 13.82 -36.43 -14.29
CA VAL A 551 14.28 -37.60 -15.05
C VAL A 551 13.10 -38.19 -15.83
N LEU A 552 13.27 -38.32 -17.15
CA LEU A 552 12.22 -38.66 -18.09
C LEU A 552 12.68 -39.80 -19.01
N ASP A 553 11.84 -40.81 -19.22
CA ASP A 553 12.00 -41.74 -20.35
C ASP A 553 11.40 -41.08 -21.60
N VAL A 554 12.19 -40.98 -22.68
CA VAL A 554 11.86 -40.20 -23.88
C VAL A 554 12.01 -41.01 -25.17
N THR A 555 11.19 -40.67 -26.18
CA THR A 555 11.18 -41.33 -27.50
C THR A 555 12.12 -40.65 -28.49
N GLY A 556 12.83 -41.43 -29.30
CA GLY A 556 13.76 -40.90 -30.30
C GLY A 556 13.07 -40.14 -31.44
N GLY A 557 13.43 -38.87 -31.60
CA GLY A 557 12.93 -37.99 -32.66
C GLY A 557 11.57 -37.35 -32.38
N GLU A 558 10.99 -37.56 -31.20
CA GLU A 558 9.82 -36.83 -30.72
C GLU A 558 10.30 -35.71 -29.77
N PRO A 559 10.00 -34.43 -30.04
CA PRO A 559 10.48 -33.33 -29.21
C PRO A 559 9.81 -33.34 -27.83
N VAL A 560 10.58 -33.01 -26.80
CA VAL A 560 10.09 -32.73 -25.44
C VAL A 560 10.23 -31.24 -25.19
N PHE A 561 9.17 -30.60 -24.74
CA PHE A 561 9.19 -29.20 -24.30
C PHE A 561 9.48 -29.15 -22.80
N VAL A 562 10.38 -28.26 -22.40
CA VAL A 562 10.85 -28.11 -21.02
C VAL A 562 10.62 -26.68 -20.59
N PHE A 563 9.95 -26.50 -19.47
CA PHE A 563 9.53 -25.23 -18.92
C PHE A 563 10.26 -25.02 -17.61
N VAL A 564 10.95 -23.89 -17.48
CA VAL A 564 11.50 -23.40 -16.21
C VAL A 564 10.64 -22.22 -15.80
N ASP A 565 10.06 -22.28 -14.61
CA ASP A 565 8.96 -21.43 -14.19
C ASP A 565 9.22 -20.86 -12.80
N THR A 566 8.60 -19.72 -12.48
CA THR A 566 8.80 -19.04 -11.20
C THR A 566 7.84 -19.60 -10.15
N TYR A 567 8.35 -19.98 -8.98
CA TYR A 567 7.47 -20.49 -7.91
C TYR A 567 6.89 -19.34 -7.06
N ALA A 568 5.59 -19.39 -6.77
CA ALA A 568 4.81 -18.53 -5.87
C ALA A 568 4.69 -17.02 -6.19
N THR A 569 5.74 -16.30 -6.58
CA THR A 569 5.70 -14.84 -6.79
C THR A 569 6.72 -14.35 -7.83
N GLU A 570 6.43 -13.25 -8.53
CA GLU A 570 7.35 -12.62 -9.51
C GLU A 570 8.74 -12.27 -8.92
N PHE A 571 8.82 -12.04 -7.60
CA PHE A 571 10.08 -11.75 -6.90
C PHE A 571 11.05 -12.95 -6.81
N ASN A 572 10.59 -14.15 -7.14
CA ASN A 572 11.43 -15.34 -7.29
C ASN A 572 11.98 -15.53 -8.72
N ALA A 573 11.65 -14.63 -9.66
CA ALA A 573 12.16 -14.73 -11.02
C ALA A 573 13.67 -14.39 -11.08
N GLY A 574 14.45 -15.12 -11.88
CA GLY A 574 15.88 -14.85 -12.01
C GLY A 574 16.66 -15.78 -12.97
N PRO A 575 17.99 -15.65 -12.99
CA PRO A 575 18.88 -16.42 -13.85
C PRO A 575 19.09 -17.85 -13.32
N TYR A 576 19.15 -18.82 -14.24
CA TYR A 576 19.34 -20.23 -13.93
C TYR A 576 20.33 -20.92 -14.88
N THR A 577 20.77 -22.12 -14.47
CA THR A 577 21.42 -23.08 -15.35
C THR A 577 20.65 -24.38 -15.42
N LEU A 578 20.54 -24.96 -16.62
CA LEU A 578 19.92 -26.26 -16.86
C LEU A 578 20.96 -27.22 -17.45
N ASP A 579 21.49 -28.16 -16.65
CA ASP A 579 22.42 -29.19 -17.13
C ASP A 579 21.65 -30.38 -17.70
N VAL A 580 21.85 -30.64 -18.99
CA VAL A 580 21.05 -31.57 -19.78
C VAL A 580 21.90 -32.78 -20.16
N SER A 581 21.50 -33.96 -19.70
CA SER A 581 22.19 -35.21 -20.02
C SER A 581 21.23 -36.28 -20.55
N PHE A 582 21.73 -37.14 -21.43
CA PHE A 582 20.92 -38.14 -22.12
C PHE A 582 21.65 -39.49 -22.19
N GLU A 583 21.00 -40.56 -21.73
CA GLU A 583 21.48 -41.94 -21.81
C GLU A 583 20.61 -42.74 -22.80
N PRO A 584 21.15 -43.19 -23.96
CA PRO A 584 20.40 -43.99 -24.91
C PRO A 584 19.93 -45.34 -24.34
N ALA A 585 18.74 -45.78 -24.72
CA ALA A 585 18.24 -47.11 -24.39
C ALA A 585 19.11 -48.24 -25.02
N PRO A 586 19.25 -49.40 -24.36
CA PRO A 586 20.20 -50.48 -24.72
C PRO A 586 19.80 -51.40 -25.89
#